data_AF-A0A2M9CJW5-F1
#
_entry.id   AF-A0A2M9CJW5-F1
#
_cell.length_a   1.000
_cell.length_b   1.000
_cell.length_c   1.000
_cell.angle_alpha   90.00
_cell.angle_beta   90.00
_cell.angle_gamma   90.00
#
_symmetry.space_group_name_H-M   'P 1'
#
loop_
_entity.id
_entity.type
_entity.pdbx_description
1 polymer ?
#
loop_
_entity_poly.entity_id
_entity_poly.type
_entity_poly.pdbx_seq_one_letter_code
_entity_poly.pdbx_strand_id
1 'polypeptide(L)'
;MTAVQRGRIARLVGPYLGDERSARLAWARTLALSHLVLDDLTGDRDDEGVRILSHQLALAAVITLSCGGDLDVAATHHDRLAADLDAVRPGEDARSALGSAVLAHRLAAQICRGDLARLRRFASHRRDGEDYAAELGLPPV
;
A
#
# COMPACT_ATOMS: atom_id res chain seq x y z
N MET A 1 -19.46 -0.99 9.36
CA MET A 1 -18.34 -0.26 8.70
C MET A 1 -17.50 -1.23 7.84
N THR A 2 -17.13 -2.39 8.38
CA THR A 2 -16.35 -3.45 7.71
C THR A 2 -16.92 -3.95 6.38
N ALA A 3 -18.23 -4.25 6.29
CA ALA A 3 -18.86 -4.70 5.04
C ALA A 3 -18.77 -3.67 3.90
N VAL A 4 -18.88 -2.37 4.22
CA VAL A 4 -18.73 -1.28 3.23
C VAL A 4 -17.30 -1.19 2.73
N GLN A 5 -16.32 -1.42 3.62
CA GLN A 5 -14.90 -1.39 3.30
C GLN A 5 -14.48 -2.59 2.45
N ARG A 6 -14.90 -3.80 2.84
CA ARG A 6 -14.73 -5.02 2.02
C ARG A 6 -15.31 -4.82 0.63
N GLY A 7 -16.55 -4.31 0.53
CA GLY A 7 -17.19 -4.00 -0.74
C GLY A 7 -16.49 -2.89 -1.55
N ARG A 8 -15.77 -1.96 -0.91
CA ARG A 8 -14.95 -0.96 -1.61
C ARG A 8 -13.68 -1.57 -2.17
N ILE A 9 -12.96 -2.37 -1.38
CA ILE A 9 -11.71 -3.02 -1.80
C ILE A 9 -12.00 -4.04 -2.91
N ALA A 10 -13.03 -4.87 -2.75
CA ALA A 10 -13.43 -5.83 -3.77
C ALA A 10 -13.78 -5.17 -5.11
N ARG A 11 -14.46 -4.00 -5.09
CA ARG A 11 -14.74 -3.23 -6.31
C ARG A 11 -13.49 -2.60 -6.94
N LEU A 12 -12.51 -2.25 -6.10
CA LEU A 12 -11.27 -1.62 -6.55
C LEU A 12 -10.31 -2.65 -7.18
N VAL A 13 -10.15 -3.81 -6.54
CA VAL A 13 -9.18 -4.84 -6.91
C VAL A 13 -9.77 -5.87 -7.87
N GLY A 14 -11.02 -6.28 -7.65
CA GLY A 14 -11.71 -7.35 -8.38
C GLY A 14 -11.59 -7.29 -9.90
N PRO A 15 -11.78 -6.13 -10.56
CA PRO A 15 -11.67 -6.01 -12.02
C PRO A 15 -10.29 -6.35 -12.61
N TYR A 16 -9.24 -6.37 -11.77
CA TYR A 16 -7.86 -6.58 -12.20
C TYR A 16 -7.28 -7.90 -11.71
N LEU A 17 -8.06 -8.70 -10.97
CA LEU A 17 -7.66 -10.03 -10.56
C LEU A 17 -7.46 -10.94 -11.77
N GLY A 18 -6.37 -11.72 -11.76
CA GLY A 18 -6.03 -12.65 -12.83
C GLY A 18 -4.84 -12.22 -13.70
N ASP A 19 -4.41 -10.96 -13.61
CA ASP A 19 -3.16 -10.49 -14.22
C ASP A 19 -2.21 -9.92 -13.14
N GLU A 20 -1.42 -10.82 -12.55
CA GLU A 20 -0.45 -10.51 -11.50
C GLU A 20 0.69 -9.60 -11.96
N ARG A 21 0.88 -9.44 -13.29
CA ARG A 21 1.88 -8.54 -13.87
C ARG A 21 1.26 -7.21 -14.34
N SER A 22 -0.01 -6.97 -14.01
CA SER A 22 -0.68 -5.73 -14.38
C SER A 22 -0.33 -4.57 -13.47
N ALA A 23 0.09 -3.45 -14.06
CA ALA A 23 0.17 -2.17 -13.35
C ALA A 23 -1.17 -1.74 -12.72
N ARG A 24 -2.31 -2.17 -13.29
CA ARG A 24 -3.63 -1.86 -12.72
C ARG A 24 -3.88 -2.65 -11.44
N LEU A 25 -3.45 -3.90 -11.36
CA LEU A 25 -3.58 -4.69 -10.13
C LEU A 25 -2.65 -4.15 -9.04
N ALA A 26 -1.40 -3.80 -9.39
CA ALA A 26 -0.47 -3.17 -8.47
C ALA A 26 -0.97 -1.80 -7.96
N TRP A 27 -1.52 -0.96 -8.84
CA TRP A 27 -2.21 0.28 -8.47
C TRP A 27 -3.37 0.01 -7.51
N ALA A 28 -4.26 -0.94 -7.84
CA ALA A 28 -5.44 -1.22 -7.05
C ALA A 28 -5.09 -1.71 -5.65
N ARG A 29 -4.09 -2.60 -5.52
CA ARG A 29 -3.58 -3.08 -4.23
C ARG A 29 -2.93 -1.97 -3.41
N THR A 30 -2.16 -1.10 -4.05
CA THR A 30 -1.52 0.05 -3.38
C THR A 30 -2.56 1.09 -2.91
N LEU A 31 -3.57 1.35 -3.72
CA LEU A 31 -4.66 2.25 -3.34
C LEU A 31 -5.57 1.62 -2.26
N ALA A 32 -5.78 0.30 -2.29
CA ALA A 32 -6.49 -0.39 -1.22
C ALA A 32 -5.74 -0.28 0.12
N LEU A 33 -4.41 -0.35 0.12
CA LEU A 33 -3.60 -0.11 1.31
C LEU A 33 -3.82 1.28 1.92
N SER A 34 -3.94 2.34 1.11
CA SER A 34 -4.17 3.70 1.64
C SER A 34 -5.47 3.81 2.44
N HIS A 35 -6.48 3.01 2.07
CA HIS A 35 -7.74 2.89 2.80
C HIS A 35 -7.63 2.02 4.05
N LEU A 36 -6.81 0.96 4.01
CA LEU A 36 -6.64 0.03 5.13
C LEU A 36 -5.77 0.61 6.26
N VAL A 37 -4.76 1.43 5.93
CA VAL A 37 -3.82 2.02 6.90
C VAL A 37 -4.51 2.88 7.96
N LEU A 38 -5.59 3.57 7.60
CA LEU A 38 -6.35 4.42 8.52
C LEU A 38 -6.91 3.67 9.74
N ASP A 39 -7.02 2.34 9.65
CA ASP A 39 -7.56 1.50 10.71
C ASP A 39 -6.46 0.72 11.48
N ASP A 40 -5.24 0.63 10.94
CA ASP A 40 -4.19 -0.28 11.44
C ASP A 40 -3.27 0.38 12.47
N LEU A 41 -2.86 1.64 12.26
CA LEU A 41 -1.71 2.17 12.98
C LEU A 41 -1.98 2.77 14.36
N THR A 42 -3.19 3.25 14.68
CA THR A 42 -3.42 3.86 16.01
C THR A 42 -4.85 3.77 16.55
N GLY A 43 -5.87 3.44 15.75
CA GLY A 43 -7.26 3.71 16.16
C GLY A 43 -7.54 5.21 16.40
N ASP A 44 -6.55 6.06 16.12
CA ASP A 44 -6.58 7.51 16.22
C ASP A 44 -6.32 8.08 14.83
N ARG A 45 -7.41 8.44 14.14
CA ARG A 45 -7.38 8.99 12.79
C ARG A 45 -6.66 10.34 12.70
N ASP A 46 -6.40 10.96 13.84
CA ASP A 46 -5.70 12.23 13.93
C ASP A 46 -4.17 12.06 14.07
N ASP A 47 -3.66 10.82 14.13
CA ASP A 47 -2.22 10.54 14.06
C ASP A 47 -1.63 11.00 12.71
N GLU A 48 -0.67 11.91 12.78
CA GLU A 48 -0.04 12.53 11.63
C GLU A 48 0.70 11.51 10.74
N GLY A 49 1.37 10.53 11.35
CA GLY A 49 2.08 9.46 10.64
C GLY A 49 1.13 8.60 9.81
N VAL A 50 -0.05 8.27 10.34
CA VAL A 50 -1.09 7.51 9.63
C VAL A 50 -1.68 8.29 8.46
N ARG A 51 -1.99 9.58 8.66
CA ARG A 51 -2.50 10.45 7.60
C ARG A 51 -1.50 10.58 6.46
N ILE A 52 -0.22 10.75 6.79
CA ILE A 52 0.86 10.84 5.80
C ILE A 52 1.02 9.50 5.07
N LEU A 53 1.06 8.37 5.77
CA LEU A 53 1.17 7.06 5.13
C LEU A 53 0.01 6.82 4.15
N SER A 54 -1.23 7.13 4.55
CA SER A 54 -2.40 7.01 3.68
C SER A 54 -2.26 7.89 2.42
N HIS A 55 -1.93 9.17 2.57
CA HIS A 55 -1.74 10.06 1.42
C HIS A 55 -0.60 9.62 0.50
N GLN A 56 0.52 9.16 1.07
CA GLN A 56 1.69 8.71 0.30
C GLN A 56 1.42 7.39 -0.42
N LEU A 57 0.61 6.49 0.14
CA LEU A 57 0.15 5.29 -0.57
C LEU A 57 -0.80 5.65 -1.73
N ALA A 58 -1.69 6.62 -1.55
CA ALA A 58 -2.54 7.10 -2.64
C ALA A 58 -1.71 7.73 -3.77
N LEU A 59 -0.69 8.53 -3.42
CA LEU A 59 0.26 9.09 -4.38
C LEU A 59 1.09 7.99 -5.07
N ALA A 60 1.58 7.01 -4.30
CA ALA A 60 2.36 5.90 -4.83
C ALA A 60 1.55 5.10 -5.86
N ALA A 61 0.25 4.86 -5.61
CA ALA A 61 -0.63 4.23 -6.58
C ALA A 61 -0.68 5.03 -7.89
N VAL A 62 -0.87 6.36 -7.83
CA VAL A 62 -0.86 7.22 -9.03
C VAL A 62 0.45 7.06 -9.80
N ILE A 63 1.60 7.10 -9.11
CA ILE A 63 2.92 6.90 -9.71
C ILE A 63 3.01 5.53 -10.40
N THR A 64 2.58 4.45 -9.74
CA THR A 64 2.55 3.09 -10.33
C THR A 64 1.79 3.08 -11.66
N LEU A 65 0.63 3.74 -11.72
CA LEU A 65 -0.19 3.79 -12.93
C LEU A 65 0.45 4.67 -14.02
N SER A 66 1.10 5.76 -13.64
CA SER A 66 1.80 6.68 -14.54
C SER A 66 3.05 6.08 -15.20
N CYS A 67 3.61 4.99 -14.68
CA CYS A 67 4.76 4.29 -15.28
C CYS A 67 4.41 3.47 -16.54
N GLY A 68 3.18 3.60 -17.09
CA GLY A 68 2.87 3.13 -18.44
C GLY A 68 2.72 1.60 -18.58
N GLY A 69 2.56 0.88 -17.47
CA GLY A 69 2.36 -0.58 -17.48
C GLY A 69 3.58 -1.40 -17.11
N ASP A 70 4.76 -0.79 -17.03
CA ASP A 70 5.99 -1.49 -16.64
C ASP A 70 6.16 -1.47 -15.10
N LEU A 71 5.95 -2.64 -14.49
CA LEU A 71 6.06 -2.82 -13.06
C LEU A 71 7.50 -2.73 -12.54
N ASP A 72 8.49 -3.12 -13.34
CA ASP A 72 9.90 -3.05 -12.93
C ASP A 72 10.38 -1.60 -12.89
N VAL A 73 9.94 -0.80 -13.86
CA VAL A 73 10.15 0.66 -13.87
C VAL A 73 9.46 1.33 -12.68
N ALA A 74 8.19 0.98 -12.41
CA ALA A 74 7.47 1.51 -11.25
C ALA A 74 8.16 1.14 -9.93
N ALA A 75 8.59 -0.11 -9.77
CA ALA A 75 9.29 -0.59 -8.60
C ALA A 75 10.64 0.13 -8.40
N THR A 76 11.36 0.41 -9.48
CA THR A 76 12.63 1.15 -9.46
C THR A 76 12.42 2.61 -9.05
N HIS A 77 11.38 3.27 -9.58
CA HIS A 77 11.03 4.63 -9.19
C HIS A 77 10.67 4.73 -7.71
N HIS A 78 9.90 3.77 -7.20
CA HIS A 78 9.55 3.73 -5.79
C HIS A 78 10.75 3.48 -4.88
N ASP A 79 11.66 2.58 -5.24
CA ASP A 79 12.90 2.36 -4.48
C ASP A 79 13.76 3.62 -4.44
N ARG A 80 13.89 4.31 -5.58
CA ARG A 80 14.64 5.57 -5.65
C ARG A 80 14.02 6.64 -4.76
N LEU A 81 12.70 6.85 -4.85
CA LEU A 81 12.00 7.81 -4.00
C LEU A 81 12.16 7.46 -2.52
N ALA A 82 12.04 6.19 -2.14
CA ALA A 82 12.26 5.76 -0.77
C ALA A 82 13.69 6.03 -0.30
N ALA A 83 14.70 5.77 -1.14
CA ALA A 83 16.10 6.05 -0.81
C ALA A 83 16.39 7.55 -0.71
N ASP A 84 15.87 8.35 -1.63
CA ASP A 84 16.03 9.81 -1.63
C ASP A 84 15.38 10.42 -0.38
N LEU A 85 14.20 9.96 0.02
CA LEU A 85 13.53 10.38 1.25
C LEU A 85 14.30 9.95 2.52
N ASP A 86 14.78 8.71 2.57
CA ASP A 86 15.56 8.18 3.71
C ASP A 86 16.89 8.93 3.87
N ALA A 87 17.50 9.37 2.76
CA ALA A 87 18.73 10.15 2.77
C ALA A 87 18.56 11.58 3.33
N VAL A 88 17.36 12.17 3.24
CA VAL A 88 17.08 13.51 3.77
C VAL A 88 17.21 13.52 5.30
N ARG A 89 16.78 12.45 5.98
CA ARG A 89 17.01 12.25 7.42
C ARG A 89 17.10 10.76 7.77
N PRO A 90 18.32 10.18 7.76
CA PRO A 90 18.48 8.77 8.07
C PRO A 90 18.13 8.50 9.53
N GLY A 91 17.29 7.49 9.76
CA GLY A 91 16.99 6.97 11.10
C GLY A 91 15.79 7.61 11.82
N GLU A 92 14.95 8.38 11.13
CA GLU A 92 13.63 8.70 11.69
C GLU A 92 12.78 7.43 11.88
N ASP A 93 11.99 7.39 12.95
CA ASP A 93 11.06 6.29 13.21
C ASP A 93 10.06 6.15 12.04
N ALA A 94 9.62 4.93 11.76
CA ALA A 94 8.59 4.63 10.76
C ALA A 94 7.26 5.35 11.04
N ARG A 95 7.06 5.86 12.26
CA ARG A 95 5.91 6.68 12.67
C ARG A 95 6.07 8.17 12.38
N SER A 96 7.25 8.65 11.99
CA SER A 96 7.43 10.04 11.56
C SER A 96 6.77 10.28 10.20
N ALA A 97 6.54 11.55 9.87
CA ALA A 97 6.10 11.96 8.55
C ALA A 97 6.96 11.36 7.41
N LEU A 98 8.29 11.46 7.55
CA LEU A 98 9.22 10.98 6.54
C LEU A 98 9.31 9.45 6.53
N GLY A 99 9.34 8.82 7.71
CA GLY A 99 9.32 7.37 7.86
C GLY A 99 8.08 6.73 7.22
N SER A 100 6.90 7.35 7.39
CA SER A 100 5.66 6.95 6.74
C SER A 100 5.72 7.08 5.21
N ALA A 101 6.31 8.16 4.68
CA ALA A 101 6.48 8.34 3.24
C ALA A 101 7.44 7.29 2.64
N VAL A 102 8.56 7.03 3.31
CA VAL A 102 9.52 5.98 2.93
C VAL A 102 8.83 4.61 2.95
N LEU A 103 8.05 4.31 3.99
CA LEU A 103 7.31 3.06 4.11
C LEU A 103 6.30 2.89 2.96
N ALA A 104 5.55 3.94 2.61
CA ALA A 104 4.58 3.90 1.52
C ALA A 104 5.22 3.46 0.20
N HIS A 105 6.34 4.09 -0.17
CA HIS A 105 7.05 3.78 -1.40
C HIS A 105 7.70 2.39 -1.38
N ARG A 106 8.27 1.97 -0.24
CA ARG A 106 8.79 0.60 -0.08
C ARG A 106 7.68 -0.44 -0.27
N LEU A 107 6.49 -0.22 0.27
CA LEU A 107 5.33 -1.11 0.09
C LEU A 107 4.86 -1.15 -1.37
N ALA A 108 4.74 0.01 -2.02
CA ALA A 108 4.37 0.07 -3.43
C ALA A 108 5.40 -0.66 -4.33
N ALA A 109 6.69 -0.52 -4.06
CA ALA A 109 7.74 -1.21 -4.80
C ALA A 109 7.64 -2.74 -4.63
N GLN A 110 7.37 -3.22 -3.41
CA GLN A 110 7.14 -4.64 -3.14
C GLN A 110 5.93 -5.18 -3.90
N ILE A 111 4.81 -4.43 -3.91
CA ILE A 111 3.61 -4.80 -4.67
C ILE A 111 3.92 -4.88 -6.17
N CYS A 112 4.67 -3.93 -6.73
CA CYS A 112 5.07 -3.96 -8.13
C CYS A 112 5.93 -5.19 -8.47
N ARG A 113 6.76 -5.67 -7.53
CA ARG A 113 7.58 -6.88 -7.69
C ARG A 113 6.81 -8.19 -7.43
N GLY A 114 5.56 -8.11 -6.97
CA GLY A 114 4.80 -9.28 -6.51
C GLY A 114 5.24 -9.83 -5.15
N ASP A 115 6.04 -9.09 -4.37
CA ASP A 115 6.32 -9.42 -2.96
C ASP A 115 5.12 -8.97 -2.10
N LEU A 116 4.17 -9.88 -1.91
CA LEU A 116 2.92 -9.58 -1.22
C LEU A 116 2.98 -9.89 0.30
N ALA A 117 4.13 -10.28 0.86
CA ALA A 117 4.22 -10.70 2.25
C ALA A 117 3.84 -9.58 3.24
N ARG A 118 4.29 -8.35 2.97
CA ARG A 118 3.92 -7.19 3.81
C ARG A 118 2.46 -6.80 3.63
N LEU A 119 1.97 -6.81 2.39
CA LEU A 119 0.56 -6.56 2.08
C LEU A 119 -0.35 -7.56 2.80
N ARG A 120 0.04 -8.85 2.85
CA ARG A 120 -0.67 -9.88 3.60
C ARG A 120 -0.75 -9.57 5.09
N ARG A 121 0.36 -9.15 5.71
CA ARG A 121 0.38 -8.76 7.13
C ARG A 121 -0.56 -7.58 7.42
N PHE A 122 -0.56 -6.57 6.57
CA PHE A 122 -1.51 -5.43 6.67
C PHE A 122 -2.96 -5.89 6.51
N ALA A 123 -3.22 -6.92 5.71
CA ALA A 123 -4.56 -7.43 5.49
C ALA A 123 -5.09 -8.27 6.67
N SER A 124 -4.23 -9.00 7.40
CA SER A 124 -4.63 -9.96 8.45
C SER A 124 -4.45 -9.51 9.90
N HIS A 125 -3.51 -8.61 10.20
CA HIS A 125 -3.20 -8.23 11.60
C HIS A 125 -3.95 -6.98 12.08
N ARG A 126 -5.23 -6.86 11.70
CA ARG A 126 -5.98 -5.65 11.91
C ARG A 126 -6.66 -5.61 13.28
N ARG A 127 -6.75 -4.41 13.85
CA ARG A 127 -7.46 -4.14 15.11
C ARG A 127 -8.97 -4.38 15.03
N ASP A 128 -9.55 -4.30 13.83
CA ASP A 128 -10.97 -4.61 13.60
C ASP A 128 -11.26 -6.12 13.60
N GLY A 129 -10.23 -6.97 13.69
CA GLY A 129 -10.36 -8.43 13.73
C GLY A 129 -10.68 -9.07 12.37
N GLU A 130 -10.66 -8.29 11.30
CA GLU A 130 -11.06 -8.70 9.96
C GLU A 130 -9.83 -9.01 9.09
N ASP A 131 -9.94 -10.07 8.27
CA ASP A 131 -8.94 -10.41 7.25
C ASP A 131 -9.42 -9.99 5.86
N TYR A 132 -8.71 -9.06 5.21
CA TYR A 132 -9.03 -8.54 3.87
C TYR A 132 -8.23 -9.19 2.74
N ALA A 133 -7.49 -10.28 2.98
CA ALA A 133 -6.68 -10.90 1.95
C ALA A 133 -7.47 -11.37 0.73
N ALA A 134 -8.67 -11.90 0.94
CA ALA A 134 -9.52 -12.36 -0.15
C ALA A 134 -9.88 -11.21 -1.09
N GLU A 135 -10.29 -10.06 -0.54
CA GLU A 135 -10.65 -8.88 -1.32
C GLU A 135 -9.44 -8.25 -2.03
N LEU A 136 -8.24 -8.39 -1.46
CA LEU A 136 -6.98 -7.95 -2.07
C LEU A 136 -6.42 -8.97 -3.10
N GLY A 137 -7.07 -10.13 -3.25
CA GLY A 137 -6.60 -11.22 -4.10
C GLY A 137 -5.23 -11.74 -3.69
N LEU A 138 -4.99 -11.88 -2.38
CA LEU A 138 -3.74 -12.43 -1.84
C LEU A 138 -3.88 -13.94 -1.69
N PRO A 139 -2.79 -14.70 -1.89
CA PRO A 139 -2.79 -16.14 -1.66
C PRO A 139 -3.10 -16.47 -0.19
N PRO A 140 -3.72 -17.63 0.08
CA PRO A 140 -3.86 -18.14 1.45
C PRO A 140 -2.47 -18.40 2.06
N VAL A 141 -2.38 -18.27 3.39
CA VAL A 141 -1.16 -18.53 4.16
C VAL A 141 -1.03 -20.03 4.42
#